data_AF-A0A0X3YAB1-F1
#
_entry.id   AF-A0A0X3YAB1-F1
#
_cell.length_a   1.000
_cell.length_b   1.000
_cell.length_c   1.000
_cell.angle_alpha   90.00
_cell.angle_beta   90.00
_cell.angle_gamma   90.00
#
_symmetry.space_group_name_H-M   'P 1'
#
loop_
_entity.id
_entity.type
_entity.pdbx_description
1 polymer ?
#
loop_
_entity_poly.entity_id
_entity_poly.type
_entity_poly.pdbx_seq_one_letter_code
_entity_poly.pdbx_strand_id
1 'polypeptide(L)'
;MVEKLIPENDLEDLLVEAQEKRLNFAEFINFFLNADLSVPSGSEVMPDGSGLAPLLFEKNGIQMLGVFTSLSRVKMFKDKTPYCLSMSGSDLLSRMPSDCGLVINPGFDKGFELPPAGIAAIVKDLKKSAYALVVLNTVFINQYMKIIEQKACSYLLMQDGDEWYLTFFTGGSVEIDICVKLNQHEKNGIKSGELAPSTLVQKFLSDRTKYEGRRIIPSIHP
;
A
#
# COMPACT_ATOMS: atom_id res chain seq x y z
N MET A 1 -24.71 27.03 2.26
CA MET A 1 -25.68 26.19 3.02
C MET A 1 -24.95 24.92 3.39
N VAL A 2 -25.12 24.44 4.62
CA VAL A 2 -24.52 23.18 5.06
C VAL A 2 -25.59 22.10 4.90
N GLU A 3 -25.28 21.04 4.16
CA GLU A 3 -26.19 19.92 3.95
C GLU A 3 -26.14 18.96 5.14
N LYS A 4 -27.27 18.32 5.45
CA LYS A 4 -27.30 17.28 6.47
C LYS A 4 -26.69 15.99 5.91
N LEU A 5 -25.70 15.42 6.60
CA LEU A 5 -25.16 14.11 6.23
C LEU A 5 -26.17 13.01 6.61
N ILE A 6 -26.61 12.23 5.62
CA ILE A 6 -27.37 11.00 5.81
C ILE A 6 -26.44 9.86 5.38
N PRO A 7 -25.92 9.02 6.30
CA PRO A 7 -24.89 8.04 5.98
C PRO A 7 -25.23 7.13 4.78
N GLU A 8 -24.25 6.97 3.89
CA GLU A 8 -24.29 6.11 2.69
C GLU A 8 -23.31 4.93 2.78
N ASN A 9 -22.42 4.92 3.79
CA ASN A 9 -21.43 3.87 4.02
C ASN A 9 -20.97 3.84 5.48
N ASP A 10 -20.29 2.75 5.85
CA ASP A 10 -19.79 2.50 7.21
C ASP A 10 -18.90 3.64 7.74
N LEU A 11 -18.08 4.28 6.91
CA LEU A 11 -17.25 5.41 7.34
C LEU A 11 -18.10 6.63 7.73
N GLU A 12 -19.21 6.88 7.03
CA GLU A 12 -20.15 7.94 7.36
C GLU A 12 -20.98 7.62 8.61
N ASP A 13 -21.35 6.35 8.82
CA ASP A 13 -21.98 5.93 10.08
C ASP A 13 -21.05 6.26 11.26
N LEU A 14 -19.77 5.89 11.15
CA LEU A 14 -18.76 6.19 12.17
C LEU A 14 -18.51 7.69 12.35
N LEU A 15 -18.60 8.49 11.28
CA LEU A 15 -18.52 9.97 11.38
C LEU A 15 -19.65 10.52 12.25
N VAL A 16 -20.87 10.04 12.04
CA VAL A 16 -22.03 10.46 12.84
C VAL A 16 -21.84 10.03 14.30
N GLU A 17 -21.43 8.79 14.55
CA GLU A 17 -21.22 8.27 15.91
C GLU A 17 -20.06 8.93 16.65
N ALA A 18 -18.96 9.24 15.96
CA ALA A 18 -17.81 9.94 16.53
C ALA A 18 -18.19 11.34 17.02
N GLN A 19 -19.00 12.07 16.24
CA GLN A 19 -19.47 13.39 16.63
C GLN A 19 -20.50 13.36 17.76
N GLU A 20 -21.23 12.26 17.93
CA GLU A 20 -22.11 12.01 19.07
C GLU A 20 -21.35 11.54 20.33
N LYS A 21 -20.02 11.55 20.30
CA LYS A 21 -19.11 11.09 21.36
C LYS A 21 -19.27 9.61 21.72
N ARG A 22 -19.78 8.81 20.78
CA ARG A 22 -20.00 7.37 20.95
C ARG A 22 -18.83 6.52 20.44
N LEU A 23 -17.91 7.11 19.67
CA LEU A 23 -16.78 6.41 19.06
C LEU A 23 -15.42 6.81 19.64
N ASN A 24 -14.49 5.86 19.69
CA ASN A 24 -13.09 6.13 19.98
C ASN A 24 -12.41 6.73 18.72
N PHE A 25 -11.73 7.86 18.89
CA PHE A 25 -10.99 8.53 17.81
C PHE A 25 -10.03 7.58 17.07
N ALA A 26 -9.37 6.66 17.78
CA ALA A 26 -8.46 5.70 17.17
C ALA A 26 -9.18 4.71 16.23
N GLU A 27 -10.40 4.29 16.58
CA GLU A 27 -11.20 3.40 15.74
C GLU A 27 -11.62 4.11 14.46
N PHE A 28 -12.09 5.36 14.56
CA PHE A 28 -12.42 6.17 13.40
C PHE A 28 -11.23 6.32 12.45
N ILE A 29 -10.05 6.66 12.97
CA ILE A 29 -8.84 6.78 12.14
C ILE A 29 -8.51 5.46 11.45
N ASN A 30 -8.63 4.32 12.14
CA ASN A 30 -8.38 3.03 11.51
C ASN A 30 -9.34 2.74 10.34
N PHE A 31 -10.62 3.03 10.49
CA PHE A 31 -11.58 2.90 9.39
C PHE A 31 -11.28 3.85 8.24
N PHE A 32 -11.01 5.12 8.55
CA PHE A 32 -10.66 6.12 7.54
C PHE A 32 -9.43 5.71 6.71
N LEU A 33 -8.38 5.19 7.35
CA LEU A 33 -7.14 4.79 6.68
C LEU A 33 -7.33 3.65 5.66
N ASN A 34 -8.36 2.83 5.85
CA ASN A 34 -8.69 1.68 5.00
C ASN A 34 -9.85 1.96 4.03
N ALA A 35 -10.52 3.11 4.15
CA ALA A 35 -11.63 3.45 3.30
C ALA A 35 -11.18 3.92 1.91
N ASP A 36 -11.94 3.56 0.88
CA ASP A 36 -11.82 4.11 -0.46
C ASP A 36 -12.41 5.52 -0.50
N LEU A 37 -11.56 6.51 -0.72
CA LEU A 37 -11.93 7.92 -0.75
C LEU A 37 -11.98 8.44 -2.18
N SER A 38 -12.95 9.30 -2.43
CA SER A 38 -13.07 10.08 -3.67
C SER A 38 -12.36 11.41 -3.50
N VAL A 39 -11.26 11.60 -4.24
CA VAL A 39 -10.46 12.83 -4.27
C VAL A 39 -10.74 13.58 -5.58
N PRO A 40 -11.57 14.64 -5.56
CA PRO A 40 -11.91 15.39 -6.76
C PRO A 40 -10.74 16.21 -7.29
N SER A 41 -10.68 16.33 -8.61
CA SER A 41 -9.63 17.04 -9.34
C SER A 41 -10.20 17.96 -10.42
N GLY A 42 -9.64 19.17 -10.52
CA GLY A 42 -9.92 20.14 -11.58
C GLY A 42 -9.32 19.76 -12.94
N SER A 43 -8.31 18.89 -12.94
CA SER A 43 -7.63 18.37 -14.14
C SER A 43 -7.66 16.85 -14.19
N GLU A 44 -7.44 16.31 -15.39
CA GLU A 44 -7.30 14.87 -15.59
C GLU A 44 -6.17 14.34 -14.70
N VAL A 45 -6.47 13.26 -14.00
CA VAL A 45 -5.59 12.68 -13.00
C VAL A 45 -5.35 11.21 -13.34
N MET A 46 -4.09 10.82 -13.32
CA MET A 46 -3.68 9.44 -13.57
C MET A 46 -3.83 8.58 -12.30
N PRO A 47 -3.88 7.24 -12.42
CA PRO A 47 -4.01 6.35 -11.27
C PRO A 47 -2.90 6.50 -10.22
N ASP A 48 -1.71 6.97 -10.62
CA ASP A 48 -0.58 7.23 -9.73
C ASP A 48 -0.67 8.57 -8.98
N GLY A 49 -1.70 9.38 -9.26
CA GLY A 49 -1.90 10.72 -8.70
C GLY A 49 -1.25 11.85 -9.51
N SER A 50 -0.51 11.55 -10.58
CA SER A 50 0.05 12.59 -11.44
C SER A 50 -1.07 13.37 -12.14
N GLY A 51 -0.89 14.69 -12.25
CA GLY A 51 -1.91 15.59 -12.79
C GLY A 51 -3.04 15.95 -11.82
N LEU A 52 -2.99 15.52 -10.55
CA LEU A 52 -3.99 15.89 -9.55
C LEU A 52 -3.99 17.41 -9.29
N ALA A 53 -5.12 18.07 -9.58
CA ALA A 53 -5.40 19.46 -9.16
C ALA A 53 -6.53 19.44 -8.13
N PRO A 54 -6.22 19.24 -6.84
CA PRO A 54 -7.22 18.91 -5.84
C PRO A 54 -8.15 20.06 -5.50
N LEU A 55 -9.32 19.72 -4.96
CA LEU A 55 -10.20 20.69 -4.32
C LEU A 55 -9.60 21.17 -2.99
N LEU A 56 -9.25 22.45 -2.90
CA LEU A 56 -8.65 23.07 -1.72
C LEU A 56 -9.59 24.13 -1.14
N PHE A 57 -9.61 24.21 0.19
CA PHE A 57 -10.30 25.23 0.95
C PHE A 57 -9.31 25.96 1.86
N GLU A 58 -9.45 27.27 2.01
CA GLU A 58 -8.71 27.99 3.04
C GLU A 58 -9.55 28.05 4.32
N LYS A 59 -8.95 27.69 5.46
CA LYS A 59 -9.54 27.86 6.78
C LYS A 59 -8.50 28.36 7.77
N ASN A 60 -8.71 29.57 8.30
CA ASN A 60 -7.80 30.21 9.26
C ASN A 60 -6.33 30.25 8.77
N GLY A 61 -6.13 30.52 7.48
CA GLY A 61 -4.79 30.54 6.86
C GLY A 61 -4.16 29.16 6.61
N ILE A 62 -4.89 28.07 6.87
CA ILE A 62 -4.46 26.69 6.57
C ILE A 62 -5.18 26.24 5.30
N GLN A 63 -4.42 25.70 4.34
CA GLN A 63 -5.03 25.01 3.21
C GLN A 63 -5.54 23.64 3.65
N MET A 64 -6.77 23.33 3.27
CA MET A 64 -7.44 22.10 3.61
C MET A 64 -7.87 21.37 2.34
N LEU A 65 -7.39 20.14 2.19
CA LEU A 65 -7.76 19.25 1.09
C LEU A 65 -9.17 18.70 1.31
N GLY A 66 -10.05 18.90 0.33
CA GLY A 66 -11.39 18.32 0.32
C GLY A 66 -11.38 16.89 -0.20
N VAL A 67 -11.83 15.94 0.61
CA VAL A 67 -12.04 14.55 0.20
C VAL A 67 -13.41 14.08 0.57
N PHE A 68 -13.88 13.06 -0.13
CA PHE A 68 -15.23 12.57 0.00
C PHE A 68 -15.23 11.08 0.25
N THR A 69 -16.15 10.64 1.09
CA THR A 69 -16.41 9.23 1.42
C THR A 69 -17.03 8.47 0.25
N SER A 70 -17.55 9.16 -0.77
CA SER A 70 -18.11 8.55 -1.98
C SER A 70 -18.22 9.56 -3.13
N LEU A 71 -18.32 9.04 -4.36
CA LEU A 71 -18.48 9.87 -5.56
C LEU A 71 -19.82 10.63 -5.58
N SER A 72 -20.86 10.10 -4.92
CA SER A 72 -22.16 10.79 -4.79
C SER A 72 -22.05 12.10 -4.01
N ARG A 73 -21.11 12.22 -3.07
CA ARG A 73 -20.87 13.43 -2.28
C ARG A 73 -20.09 14.51 -3.04
N VAL A 74 -19.34 14.13 -4.08
CA VAL A 74 -18.59 15.07 -4.93
C VAL A 74 -19.52 15.94 -5.79
N LYS A 75 -20.78 15.54 -6.00
CA LYS A 75 -21.72 16.15 -6.95
C LYS A 75 -21.80 17.68 -6.84
N MET A 76 -21.76 18.24 -5.64
CA MET A 76 -21.86 19.69 -5.41
C MET A 76 -20.63 20.49 -5.93
N PHE A 77 -19.53 19.82 -6.24
CA PHE A 77 -18.29 20.42 -6.74
C PHE A 77 -17.95 20.00 -8.18
N LYS A 78 -18.78 19.18 -8.83
CA LYS A 78 -18.50 18.57 -10.14
C LYS A 78 -18.10 19.56 -11.23
N ASP A 79 -18.69 20.76 -11.24
CA ASP A 79 -18.37 21.80 -12.24
C ASP A 79 -16.94 22.34 -12.11
N LYS A 80 -16.38 22.33 -10.89
CA LYS A 80 -15.01 22.78 -10.60
C LYS A 80 -14.00 21.63 -10.64
N THR A 81 -14.48 20.41 -10.41
CA THR A 81 -13.66 19.21 -10.33
C THR A 81 -14.30 18.07 -11.12
N PRO A 82 -14.19 18.09 -12.46
CA PRO A 82 -14.84 17.10 -13.31
C PRO A 82 -14.19 15.72 -13.25
N TYR A 83 -12.98 15.62 -12.71
CA TYR A 83 -12.24 14.37 -12.54
C TYR A 83 -12.24 13.94 -11.07
N CYS A 84 -12.00 12.65 -10.82
CA CYS A 84 -11.90 12.10 -9.47
C CYS A 84 -10.89 10.96 -9.46
N LEU A 85 -10.02 10.95 -8.45
CA LEU A 85 -9.14 9.84 -8.14
C LEU A 85 -9.70 9.08 -6.95
N SER A 86 -9.76 7.75 -7.05
CA SER A 86 -10.07 6.89 -5.91
C SER A 86 -8.77 6.43 -5.28
N MET A 87 -8.62 6.59 -3.96
CA MET A 87 -7.47 6.08 -3.22
C MET A 87 -7.81 5.79 -1.76
N SER A 88 -7.03 4.93 -1.11
CA SER A 88 -7.21 4.67 0.32
C SER A 88 -6.83 5.90 1.16
N GLY A 89 -7.43 6.03 2.35
CA GLY A 89 -7.04 7.08 3.29
C GLY A 89 -5.55 7.03 3.68
N SER A 90 -4.98 5.83 3.79
CA SER A 90 -3.55 5.66 4.06
C SER A 90 -2.66 6.17 2.92
N ASP A 91 -2.98 5.86 1.66
CA ASP A 91 -2.23 6.34 0.49
C ASP A 91 -2.34 7.87 0.38
N LEU A 92 -3.54 8.41 0.57
CA LEU A 92 -3.81 9.84 0.61
C LEU A 92 -2.91 10.55 1.63
N LEU A 93 -2.99 10.17 2.92
CA LEU A 93 -2.23 10.85 3.97
C LEU A 93 -0.71 10.75 3.77
N SER A 94 -0.23 9.67 3.15
CA SER A 94 1.20 9.49 2.88
C SER A 94 1.76 10.47 1.84
N ARG A 95 0.89 11.02 0.98
CA ARG A 95 1.23 11.92 -0.13
C ARG A 95 0.95 13.39 0.16
N MET A 96 0.21 13.68 1.24
CA MET A 96 -0.17 15.05 1.57
C MET A 96 1.04 15.91 1.95
N PRO A 97 1.11 17.17 1.48
CA PRO A 97 2.03 18.16 2.02
C PRO A 97 1.84 18.32 3.54
N SER A 98 2.93 18.46 4.28
CA SER A 98 2.93 18.47 5.75
C SER A 98 2.24 19.68 6.39
N ASP A 99 2.04 20.75 5.63
CA ASP A 99 1.38 22.00 6.02
C ASP A 99 -0.10 22.05 5.61
N CYS A 100 -0.58 21.02 4.91
CA CYS A 100 -1.97 20.91 4.46
C CYS A 100 -2.80 20.09 5.44
N GLY A 101 -4.02 20.56 5.74
CA GLY A 101 -5.03 19.82 6.48
C GLY A 101 -5.98 19.06 5.56
N LEU A 102 -6.92 18.32 6.13
CA LEU A 102 -7.93 17.54 5.40
C LEU A 102 -9.33 17.88 5.91
N VAL A 103 -10.29 18.03 4.99
CA VAL A 103 -11.72 18.04 5.30
C VAL A 103 -12.39 16.88 4.58
N ILE A 104 -13.05 16.01 5.34
CA ILE A 104 -13.89 14.92 4.84
C ILE A 104 -15.32 15.44 4.68
N ASN A 105 -15.91 15.23 3.51
CA ASN A 105 -17.25 15.68 3.13
C ASN A 105 -17.47 17.17 3.40
N PRO A 106 -16.62 18.06 2.84
CA PRO A 106 -16.82 19.51 2.96
C PRO A 106 -18.20 19.90 2.41
N GLY A 107 -18.90 20.78 3.13
CA GLY A 107 -20.27 21.18 2.81
C GLY A 107 -21.35 20.43 3.60
N PHE A 108 -21.00 19.37 4.33
CA PHE A 108 -21.92 18.62 5.20
C PHE A 108 -21.75 18.98 6.69
N ASP A 109 -22.84 18.90 7.47
CA ASP A 109 -22.89 19.27 8.90
C ASP A 109 -22.10 18.31 9.80
N LYS A 110 -21.91 17.07 9.34
CA LYS A 110 -21.11 16.03 9.97
C LYS A 110 -19.77 15.78 9.27
N GLY A 111 -19.29 16.75 8.51
CA GLY A 111 -17.92 16.72 7.97
C GLY A 111 -16.88 16.61 9.09
N PHE A 112 -15.71 16.06 8.77
CA PHE A 112 -14.62 15.88 9.73
C PHE A 112 -13.36 16.57 9.26
N GLU A 113 -12.66 17.21 10.18
CA GLU A 113 -11.46 17.99 9.88
C GLU A 113 -10.26 17.39 10.60
N LEU A 114 -9.19 17.15 9.84
CA LEU A 114 -7.89 16.80 10.38
C LEU A 114 -6.92 17.96 10.12
N PRO A 115 -6.45 18.65 11.17
CA PRO A 115 -5.42 19.67 11.00
C PRO A 115 -4.08 19.02 10.61
N PRO A 116 -3.13 19.79 10.04
CA PRO A 116 -1.82 19.27 9.64
C PRO A 116 -1.08 18.52 10.76
N ALA A 117 -1.17 19.02 12.00
CA ALA A 117 -0.57 18.36 13.16
C ALA A 117 -1.17 16.96 13.45
N GLY A 118 -2.48 16.79 13.26
CA GLY A 118 -3.15 15.50 13.42
C GLY A 118 -2.73 14.51 12.32
N ILE A 119 -2.65 14.99 11.08
CA ILE A 119 -2.16 14.20 9.94
C ILE A 119 -0.72 13.75 10.20
N ALA A 120 0.16 14.65 10.62
CA ALA A 120 1.55 14.34 10.92
C ALA A 120 1.69 13.26 12.02
N ALA A 121 0.84 13.32 13.05
CA ALA A 121 0.80 12.28 14.09
C ALA A 121 0.38 10.92 13.52
N ILE A 122 -0.70 10.88 12.72
CA ILE A 122 -1.18 9.65 12.08
C ILE A 122 -0.12 9.09 11.12
N VAL A 123 0.48 9.90 10.26
CA VAL A 123 1.53 9.48 9.32
C VAL A 123 2.77 8.97 10.06
N LYS A 124 3.14 9.59 11.19
CA LYS A 124 4.24 9.10 12.03
C LYS A 124 3.92 7.72 12.59
N ASP A 125 2.68 7.50 13.05
CA ASP A 125 2.27 6.21 13.60
C ASP A 125 2.07 5.15 12.51
N LEU A 126 1.59 5.51 11.32
CA LEU A 126 1.60 4.66 10.13
C LEU A 126 3.01 4.23 9.77
N LYS A 127 3.97 5.17 9.77
CA LYS A 127 5.38 4.84 9.53
C LYS A 127 5.89 3.93 10.62
N LYS A 128 5.66 4.20 11.90
CA LYS A 128 6.06 3.27 12.99
C LYS A 128 5.40 1.90 12.86
N SER A 129 4.14 1.83 12.47
CA SER A 129 3.39 0.58 12.32
C SER A 129 3.86 -0.17 11.08
N ALA A 130 4.13 0.50 9.97
CA ALA A 130 4.75 -0.07 8.78
C ALA A 130 6.19 -0.49 9.05
N TYR A 131 6.99 0.30 9.78
CA TYR A 131 8.32 -0.09 10.25
C TYR A 131 8.24 -1.23 11.25
N ALA A 132 7.25 -1.28 12.13
CA ALA A 132 7.03 -2.39 13.03
C ALA A 132 6.55 -3.62 12.27
N LEU A 133 5.73 -3.49 11.23
CA LEU A 133 5.27 -4.59 10.40
C LEU A 133 6.40 -5.06 9.47
N VAL A 134 7.26 -4.17 8.98
CA VAL A 134 8.47 -4.51 8.22
C VAL A 134 9.50 -5.11 9.17
N VAL A 135 9.70 -4.59 10.38
CA VAL A 135 10.61 -5.19 11.37
C VAL A 135 10.04 -6.50 11.88
N LEU A 136 8.73 -6.63 12.10
CA LEU A 136 8.08 -7.87 12.50
C LEU A 136 8.05 -8.85 11.33
N ASN A 137 7.79 -8.44 10.10
CA ASN A 137 7.92 -9.33 8.94
C ASN A 137 9.39 -9.69 8.74
N THR A 138 10.32 -8.76 8.72
CA THR A 138 11.75 -9.05 8.70
C THR A 138 12.19 -9.90 9.91
N VAL A 139 11.62 -9.79 11.11
CA VAL A 139 12.06 -10.57 12.29
C VAL A 139 11.32 -11.91 12.42
N PHE A 140 10.02 -11.98 12.11
CA PHE A 140 9.20 -13.20 12.13
C PHE A 140 9.35 -14.01 10.84
N ILE A 141 9.50 -13.39 9.66
CA ILE A 141 9.95 -14.07 8.43
C ILE A 141 11.40 -14.52 8.63
N ASN A 142 12.31 -13.72 9.22
CA ASN A 142 13.66 -14.24 9.57
C ASN A 142 13.67 -15.24 10.74
N GLN A 143 12.54 -15.52 11.40
CA GLN A 143 12.49 -16.60 12.38
C GLN A 143 12.30 -17.97 11.73
N TYR A 144 11.89 -18.02 10.45
CA TYR A 144 11.68 -19.28 9.71
C TYR A 144 12.37 -19.32 8.34
N MET A 145 12.54 -18.18 7.67
CA MET A 145 13.15 -18.05 6.36
C MET A 145 14.50 -17.33 6.41
N LYS A 146 15.57 -18.04 6.05
CA LYS A 146 16.96 -17.59 6.05
C LYS A 146 17.41 -17.31 4.61
N ILE A 147 17.89 -16.10 4.34
CA ILE A 147 18.63 -15.81 3.10
C ILE A 147 19.99 -16.50 3.17
N ILE A 148 20.26 -17.39 2.21
CA ILE A 148 21.51 -18.14 2.10
C ILE A 148 22.50 -17.35 1.27
N GLU A 149 22.03 -16.84 0.12
CA GLU A 149 22.84 -16.09 -0.82
C GLU A 149 21.94 -15.16 -1.64
N GLN A 150 22.44 -13.99 -1.99
CA GLN A 150 21.75 -13.06 -2.88
C GLN A 150 22.74 -12.42 -3.85
N LYS A 151 22.28 -12.22 -5.08
CA LYS A 151 22.99 -11.45 -6.10
C LYS A 151 22.04 -10.41 -6.68
N ALA A 152 22.36 -9.14 -6.43
CA ALA A 152 21.53 -8.01 -6.84
C ALA A 152 21.14 -8.10 -8.33
N CYS A 153 19.86 -7.86 -8.61
CA CYS A 153 19.27 -7.93 -9.96
C CYS A 153 19.51 -9.26 -10.68
N SER A 154 19.72 -10.36 -9.94
CA SER A 154 19.98 -11.68 -10.52
C SER A 154 19.17 -12.77 -9.83
N TYR A 155 19.43 -13.05 -8.55
CA TYR A 155 18.70 -14.08 -7.82
C TYR A 155 18.76 -13.90 -6.30
N LEU A 156 17.86 -14.61 -5.64
CA LEU A 156 17.78 -14.77 -4.20
C LEU A 156 17.60 -16.25 -3.86
N LEU A 157 18.52 -16.79 -3.04
CA LEU A 157 18.47 -18.15 -2.50
C LEU A 157 18.05 -18.10 -1.03
N MET A 158 16.94 -18.76 -0.71
CA MET A 158 16.32 -18.76 0.60
C MET A 158 16.12 -20.18 1.12
N GLN A 159 16.14 -20.34 2.44
CA GLN A 159 15.80 -21.55 3.17
C GLN A 159 14.62 -21.28 4.10
N ASP A 160 13.57 -22.07 4.03
CA ASP A 160 12.44 -22.09 4.98
C ASP A 160 12.32 -23.48 5.60
N GLY A 161 12.71 -23.62 6.86
CA GLY A 161 12.93 -24.93 7.47
C GLY A 161 13.91 -25.79 6.65
N ASP A 162 13.46 -26.94 6.13
CA ASP A 162 14.25 -27.85 5.28
C ASP A 162 14.10 -27.58 3.77
N GLU A 163 13.24 -26.64 3.40
CA GLU A 163 12.93 -26.31 2.01
C GLU A 163 13.74 -25.12 1.54
N TRP A 164 14.19 -25.20 0.29
CA TRP A 164 15.04 -24.16 -0.30
C TRP A 164 14.37 -23.64 -1.55
N TYR A 165 14.40 -22.32 -1.72
CA TYR A 165 13.76 -21.61 -2.81
C TYR A 165 14.79 -20.74 -3.51
N LEU A 166 14.79 -20.80 -4.84
CA LEU A 166 15.61 -19.95 -5.69
C LEU A 166 14.68 -19.07 -6.52
N THR A 167 14.67 -17.78 -6.21
CA THR A 167 13.94 -16.75 -6.97
C THR A 167 14.93 -16.05 -7.90
N PHE A 168 14.65 -16.01 -9.20
CA PHE A 168 15.50 -15.36 -10.20
C PHE A 168 14.68 -14.56 -11.21
N PHE A 169 15.29 -13.50 -11.74
CA PHE A 169 14.63 -12.59 -12.68
C PHE A 169 14.90 -13.04 -14.11
N THR A 170 13.86 -13.08 -14.96
CA THR A 170 14.03 -13.54 -16.36
C THR A 170 14.78 -12.55 -17.23
N GLY A 171 14.77 -11.25 -16.88
CA GLY A 171 15.29 -10.17 -17.71
C GLY A 171 14.50 -10.01 -19.03
N GLY A 172 14.08 -8.79 -19.36
CA GLY A 172 13.30 -8.49 -20.56
C GLY A 172 12.41 -7.26 -20.39
N SER A 173 11.62 -6.92 -21.41
CA SER A 173 10.71 -5.75 -21.37
C SER A 173 9.63 -5.84 -20.28
N VAL A 174 9.39 -7.05 -19.75
CA VAL A 174 8.60 -7.30 -18.55
C VAL A 174 9.47 -8.13 -17.62
N GLU A 175 9.90 -7.53 -16.51
CA GLU A 175 10.66 -8.24 -15.48
C GLU A 175 9.68 -9.11 -14.69
N ILE A 176 9.80 -10.42 -14.87
CA ILE A 176 9.07 -11.41 -14.08
C ILE A 176 10.09 -12.18 -13.28
N ASP A 177 9.82 -12.29 -12.00
CA ASP A 177 10.55 -13.15 -11.09
C ASP A 177 9.96 -14.57 -11.12
N ILE A 178 10.84 -15.56 -11.08
CA ILE A 178 10.49 -16.98 -11.04
C ILE A 178 11.07 -17.58 -9.77
N CYS A 179 10.20 -17.98 -8.86
CA CYS A 179 10.55 -18.75 -7.68
C CYS A 179 10.43 -20.25 -7.94
N VAL A 180 11.49 -21.01 -7.66
CA VAL A 180 11.55 -22.47 -7.83
C VAL A 180 11.93 -23.13 -6.50
N LYS A 181 11.18 -24.15 -6.10
CA LYS A 181 11.55 -25.04 -4.99
C LYS A 181 12.66 -26.00 -5.42
N LEU A 182 13.80 -25.96 -4.73
CA LEU A 182 14.96 -26.80 -5.03
C LEU A 182 14.75 -28.23 -4.57
N ASN A 183 15.19 -29.19 -5.38
CA ASN A 183 15.17 -30.60 -5.01
C ASN A 183 16.36 -30.96 -4.11
N GLN A 184 16.36 -32.17 -3.55
CA GLN A 184 17.40 -32.59 -2.60
C GLN A 184 18.82 -32.60 -3.21
N HIS A 185 18.96 -32.97 -4.49
CA HIS A 185 20.26 -32.97 -5.17
C HIS A 185 20.81 -31.55 -5.32
N GLU A 186 19.97 -30.60 -5.75
CA GLU A 186 20.32 -29.19 -5.86
C GLU A 186 20.68 -28.59 -4.49
N LYS A 187 19.89 -28.88 -3.45
CA LYS A 187 20.18 -28.48 -2.07
C LYS A 187 21.54 -29.01 -1.59
N ASN A 188 21.81 -30.29 -1.80
CA ASN A 188 23.06 -30.92 -1.37
C ASN A 188 24.26 -30.36 -2.13
N GLY A 189 24.15 -30.18 -3.45
CA GLY A 189 25.22 -29.61 -4.28
C GLY A 189 25.57 -28.17 -3.91
N ILE A 190 24.58 -27.35 -3.52
CA ILE A 190 24.85 -26.00 -3.02
C ILE A 190 25.53 -26.07 -1.65
N LYS A 191 25.04 -26.93 -0.74
CA LYS A 191 25.63 -27.11 0.60
C LYS A 191 27.08 -27.61 0.56
N SER A 192 27.42 -28.47 -0.39
CA SER A 192 28.80 -28.99 -0.58
C SER A 192 29.71 -28.02 -1.33
N GLY A 193 29.16 -26.97 -1.94
CA GLY A 193 29.90 -26.03 -2.81
C GLY A 193 30.18 -26.56 -4.22
N GLU A 194 29.67 -27.75 -4.56
CA GLU A 194 29.81 -28.36 -5.90
C GLU A 194 28.93 -27.68 -6.95
N LEU A 195 27.87 -26.98 -6.52
CA LEU A 195 26.90 -26.33 -7.38
C LEU A 195 26.68 -24.88 -6.96
N ALA A 196 27.05 -23.94 -7.83
CA ALA A 196 26.75 -22.53 -7.62
C ALA A 196 25.28 -22.21 -7.93
N PRO A 197 24.58 -21.39 -7.13
CA PRO A 197 23.20 -20.98 -7.41
C PRO A 197 23.04 -20.30 -8.78
N SER A 198 24.03 -19.51 -9.21
CA SER A 198 24.04 -18.89 -10.54
C SER A 198 23.98 -19.92 -11.68
N THR A 199 24.57 -21.10 -11.50
CA THR A 199 24.52 -22.18 -12.50
C THR A 199 23.12 -22.76 -12.61
N LEU A 200 22.38 -22.86 -11.50
CA LEU A 200 20.97 -23.24 -11.51
C LEU A 200 20.09 -22.19 -12.18
N VAL A 201 20.33 -20.91 -11.92
CA VAL A 201 19.63 -19.82 -12.61
C VAL A 201 19.82 -19.93 -14.12
N GLN A 202 21.06 -20.08 -14.61
CA GLN A 202 21.32 -20.24 -16.04
C GLN A 202 20.64 -21.49 -16.60
N LYS A 203 20.69 -22.61 -15.87
CA LYS A 203 19.99 -23.85 -16.24
C LYS A 203 18.47 -23.62 -16.38
N PHE A 204 17.84 -22.95 -15.43
CA PHE A 204 16.40 -22.69 -15.47
C PHE A 204 16.02 -21.68 -16.55
N LEU A 205 16.82 -20.63 -16.76
CA LEU A 205 16.62 -19.69 -17.87
C LEU A 205 16.72 -20.39 -19.23
N SER A 206 17.62 -21.37 -19.37
CA SER A 206 17.84 -22.09 -20.63
C SER A 206 16.77 -23.15 -20.96
N ASP A 207 16.13 -23.75 -19.95
CA ASP A 207 15.18 -24.83 -20.14
C ASP A 207 14.11 -24.83 -19.01
N ARG A 208 12.90 -24.39 -19.37
CA ARG A 208 11.77 -24.29 -18.44
C ARG A 208 11.31 -25.64 -17.90
N THR A 209 11.50 -26.71 -18.66
CA THR A 209 11.12 -28.06 -18.24
C THR A 209 11.91 -28.52 -17.01
N LYS A 210 13.08 -27.91 -16.76
CA LYS A 210 13.90 -28.22 -15.58
C LYS A 210 13.26 -27.84 -14.26
N TYR A 211 12.27 -26.95 -14.24
CA TYR A 211 11.59 -26.54 -13.01
C TYR A 211 10.06 -26.65 -13.11
N GLU A 212 9.54 -27.32 -14.14
CA GLU A 212 8.12 -27.59 -14.29
C GLU A 212 7.59 -28.40 -13.09
N GLY A 213 6.41 -28.02 -12.58
CA GLY A 213 5.84 -28.59 -11.36
C GLY A 213 6.54 -28.18 -10.04
N ARG A 214 7.62 -27.38 -10.10
CA ARG A 214 8.35 -26.89 -8.91
C ARG A 214 8.30 -25.37 -8.76
N ARG A 215 7.65 -24.67 -9.68
CA ARG A 215 7.45 -23.23 -9.63
C ARG A 215 6.46 -22.89 -8.51
N ILE A 216 6.79 -21.87 -7.72
CA ILE A 216 5.94 -21.32 -6.67
C ILE A 216 5.32 -20.02 -7.19
N ILE A 217 4.00 -19.89 -7.01
CA ILE A 217 3.21 -18.71 -7.40
C ILE A 217 2.26 -18.37 -6.24
N PRO A 218 2.29 -17.14 -5.68
CA PRO A 218 3.24 -16.07 -5.98
C PRO A 218 4.67 -16.46 -5.56
N SER A 219 5.68 -15.77 -6.11
CA SER A 219 7.06 -15.99 -5.69
C SER A 219 7.26 -15.68 -4.22
N ILE A 220 8.20 -16.39 -3.62
CA ILE A 220 8.61 -16.14 -2.24
C ILE A 220 9.65 -15.03 -2.24
N HIS A 221 9.44 -14.06 -1.34
CA HIS A 221 10.35 -12.96 -1.04
C HIS A 221 10.46 -12.81 0.49
N PRO A 222 11.60 -12.32 1.00
CA PRO A 222 11.82 -12.04 2.42
C PRO A 222 11.01 -10.84 2.91
#